data_AF-I0PYH5-F1
#
_entry.id   AF-I0PYH5-F1
#
_cell.length_a   1.000
_cell.length_b   1.000
_cell.length_c   1.000
_cell.angle_alpha   90.00
_cell.angle_beta   90.00
_cell.angle_gamma   90.00
#
_symmetry.space_group_name_H-M   'P 1'
#
loop_
_entity.id
_entity.type
_entity.pdbx_description
1 polymer ?
#
loop_
_entity_poly.entity_id
_entity_poly.type
_entity_poly.pdbx_seq_one_letter_code
_entity_poly.pdbx_strand_id
1 'polypeptide(L)'
;MMKQREIGPDIIRTLAIVCVVCGHFFTVNTPYNQVLFEGGGMLLQGCLKAFFCNLGVPLFLMLTGYFNCKKEFSSKYYSNIKRVLIPYAIISVLTWAVLSTNHSIKELILATLGYKIIGYAWYVEMFIGLYLCVPFLNMVVEKVFNSDDKKLIYGLFVVLIFMTSLPPLVDRGEFRIVPNYWQMCFPILLYFTGAYIRSFQPAIRHKVLIALVICVIYLQYPIVNYLKIGIIGGGESAEPIWTVLCVAKLCSDDTSIYQFI
;
A
#
# COMPACT_ATOMS: atom_id res chain seq x y z
N MET A 1 -6.82 19.52 -30.77
CA MET A 1 -7.70 18.42 -30.31
C MET A 1 -7.66 18.38 -28.79
N MET A 2 -8.75 18.72 -28.09
CA MET A 2 -8.78 18.66 -26.63
C MET A 2 -8.71 17.20 -26.18
N LYS A 3 -7.75 16.88 -25.30
CA LYS A 3 -7.66 15.55 -24.71
C LYS A 3 -8.90 15.32 -23.84
N GLN A 4 -9.76 14.40 -24.25
CA GLN A 4 -10.97 14.06 -23.50
C GLN A 4 -10.57 13.52 -22.12
N ARG A 5 -11.23 14.03 -21.07
CA ARG A 5 -10.93 13.66 -19.68
C ARG A 5 -11.46 12.26 -19.39
N GLU A 6 -10.59 11.39 -18.90
CA GLU A 6 -10.98 10.04 -18.45
C GLU A 6 -11.54 10.13 -17.03
N ILE A 7 -12.82 9.78 -16.84
CA ILE A 7 -13.51 9.87 -15.55
C ILE A 7 -13.03 8.77 -14.59
N GLY A 8 -12.67 7.59 -15.10
CA GLY A 8 -12.28 6.42 -14.30
C GLY A 8 -11.16 6.70 -13.29
N PRO A 9 -9.99 7.22 -13.72
CA PRO A 9 -8.90 7.55 -12.81
C PRO A 9 -9.26 8.58 -11.73
N ASP A 10 -10.20 9.48 -12.00
CA ASP A 10 -10.66 10.47 -11.03
C ASP A 10 -11.54 9.82 -9.96
N ILE A 11 -12.43 8.90 -10.34
CA ILE A 11 -13.22 8.10 -9.39
C ILE A 11 -12.29 7.28 -8.49
N ILE A 12 -11.30 6.59 -9.07
CA ILE A 12 -10.34 5.78 -8.31
C ILE A 12 -9.53 6.65 -7.35
N ARG A 13 -9.12 7.86 -7.78
CA ARG A 13 -8.40 8.80 -6.92
C ARG A 13 -9.26 9.26 -5.75
N THR A 14 -10.52 9.62 -5.98
CA THR A 14 -11.45 10.01 -4.92
C THR A 14 -11.68 8.86 -3.95
N LEU A 15 -11.88 7.64 -4.45
CA LEU A 15 -12.02 6.44 -3.62
C LEU A 15 -10.77 6.20 -2.77
N ALA A 16 -9.57 6.31 -3.36
CA ALA A 16 -8.31 6.14 -2.64
C ALA A 16 -8.17 7.14 -1.47
N ILE A 17 -8.53 8.41 -1.68
CA ILE A 17 -8.51 9.44 -0.63
C ILE A 17 -9.48 9.07 0.49
N VAL A 18 -10.72 8.69 0.16
CA VAL A 18 -11.71 8.26 1.16
C VAL A 18 -11.20 7.04 1.94
N CYS A 19 -10.64 6.04 1.26
CA CYS A 19 -10.06 4.87 1.88
C CYS A 19 -8.93 5.20 2.86
N VAL A 20 -8.01 6.11 2.51
CA VAL A 20 -6.92 6.54 3.40
C VAL A 20 -7.48 7.24 4.64
N VAL A 21 -8.40 8.19 4.47
CA VAL A 21 -9.01 8.91 5.61
C VAL A 21 -9.75 7.94 6.54
N CYS A 22 -10.58 7.05 5.99
CA CYS A 22 -11.29 6.05 6.78
C CYS A 22 -10.32 5.06 7.44
N GLY A 23 -9.25 4.65 6.76
CA GLY A 23 -8.25 3.73 7.29
C GLY A 23 -7.52 4.30 8.52
N HIS A 24 -7.12 5.58 8.46
CA HIS A 24 -6.56 6.28 9.62
C HIS A 24 -7.59 6.48 10.73
N PHE A 25 -8.84 6.79 10.40
CA PHE A 25 -9.90 6.88 11.41
C PHE A 25 -10.02 5.56 12.19
N PHE A 26 -10.19 4.43 11.50
CA PHE A 26 -10.33 3.12 12.15
C PHE A 26 -9.08 2.70 12.93
N THR A 27 -7.88 2.98 12.41
CA THR A 27 -6.64 2.47 13.03
C THR A 27 -6.19 3.30 14.24
N VAL A 28 -6.52 4.59 14.27
CA VAL A 28 -5.89 5.57 15.18
C VAL A 28 -6.90 6.24 16.10
N ASN A 29 -8.14 6.42 15.63
CA ASN A 29 -9.17 7.17 16.33
C ASN A 29 -10.28 6.26 16.89
N THR A 30 -10.07 4.93 16.88
CA THR A 30 -10.99 3.98 17.49
C THR A 30 -10.22 2.98 18.35
N PRO A 31 -10.83 2.47 19.43
CA PRO A 31 -10.21 1.43 20.26
C PRO A 31 -10.27 0.04 19.60
N TYR A 32 -10.57 -0.05 18.29
CA TYR A 32 -10.76 -1.33 17.59
C TYR A 32 -9.60 -2.31 17.76
N ASN A 33 -8.36 -1.81 17.83
CA ASN A 33 -7.16 -2.64 18.02
C ASN A 33 -6.89 -3.01 19.49
N GLN A 34 -7.65 -2.46 20.44
CA GLN A 34 -7.44 -2.59 21.88
C GLN A 34 -8.54 -3.40 22.56
N VAL A 35 -9.57 -3.81 21.81
CA VAL A 35 -10.71 -4.57 22.32
C VAL A 35 -10.72 -6.00 21.75
N LEU A 36 -11.28 -6.92 22.52
CA LEU A 36 -11.43 -8.31 22.09
C LEU A 36 -12.30 -8.39 20.83
N PHE A 37 -11.90 -9.23 19.89
CA PHE A 37 -12.66 -9.47 18.67
C PHE A 37 -13.82 -10.43 18.96
N GLU A 38 -14.99 -9.88 19.28
CA GLU A 38 -16.17 -10.68 19.64
C GLU A 38 -17.44 -10.19 18.93
N GLY A 39 -18.23 -11.14 18.41
CA GLY A 39 -19.52 -10.88 17.79
C GLY A 39 -19.51 -10.34 16.35
N GLY A 40 -20.70 -10.26 15.75
CA GLY A 40 -20.88 -9.83 14.36
C GLY A 40 -20.55 -8.36 14.09
N GLY A 41 -20.68 -7.49 15.10
CA GLY A 41 -20.33 -6.08 14.98
C GLY A 41 -18.82 -5.85 14.77
N MET A 42 -18.00 -6.53 15.56
CA MET A 42 -16.53 -6.49 15.42
C MET A 42 -16.06 -7.11 14.10
N LEU A 43 -16.76 -8.14 13.62
CA LEU A 43 -16.52 -8.73 12.29
C LEU A 43 -16.79 -7.72 11.18
N LEU A 44 -17.94 -7.03 11.21
CA LEU A 44 -18.28 -6.01 10.21
C LEU A 44 -17.26 -4.86 10.22
N GLN A 45 -16.90 -4.36 11.40
CA GLN A 45 -15.86 -3.33 11.55
C GLN A 45 -14.50 -3.82 11.05
N GLY A 46 -14.16 -5.09 11.25
CA GLY A 46 -12.94 -5.71 10.72
C GLY A 46 -12.92 -5.75 9.20
N CYS A 47 -14.04 -6.12 8.58
CA CYS A 47 -14.19 -6.09 7.12
C CYS A 47 -14.07 -4.66 6.57
N LEU A 48 -14.69 -3.68 7.22
CA LEU A 48 -14.59 -2.27 6.84
C LEU A 48 -13.16 -1.75 6.99
N LYS A 49 -12.51 -2.05 8.11
CA LYS A 49 -11.10 -1.68 8.35
C LYS A 49 -10.20 -2.30 7.29
N ALA A 50 -10.37 -3.59 6.99
CA ALA A 50 -9.61 -4.28 5.95
C ALA A 50 -9.83 -3.62 4.59
N PHE A 51 -11.08 -3.31 4.21
CA PHE A 51 -11.38 -2.60 2.98
C PHE A 51 -10.69 -1.23 2.89
N PHE A 52 -10.88 -0.37 3.89
CA PHE A 52 -10.35 0.99 3.82
C PHE A 52 -8.83 1.06 3.95
N CYS A 53 -8.23 0.29 4.86
CA CYS A 53 -6.78 0.30 5.07
C CYS A 53 -6.02 -0.35 3.90
N ASN A 54 -6.58 -1.39 3.29
CA ASN A 54 -5.87 -2.17 2.28
C ASN A 54 -6.09 -1.68 0.85
N LEU A 55 -7.08 -0.82 0.57
CA LEU A 55 -7.27 -0.27 -0.77
C LEU A 55 -6.61 1.08 -1.01
N GLY A 56 -6.56 1.97 0.00
CA GLY A 56 -6.12 3.36 -0.21
C GLY A 56 -4.75 3.48 -0.88
N VAL A 57 -3.70 2.95 -0.24
CA VAL A 57 -2.33 2.99 -0.75
C VAL A 57 -2.19 2.25 -2.09
N PRO A 58 -2.70 1.02 -2.26
CA PRO A 58 -2.59 0.33 -3.53
C PRO A 58 -3.23 1.02 -4.71
N LEU A 59 -4.38 1.67 -4.50
CA LEU A 59 -5.03 2.47 -5.55
C LEU A 59 -4.13 3.63 -6.00
N PHE A 60 -3.46 4.33 -5.09
CA PHE A 60 -2.50 5.39 -5.46
C PHE A 60 -1.29 4.87 -6.24
N LEU A 61 -0.78 3.70 -5.88
CA LEU A 61 0.34 3.06 -6.57
C LEU A 61 -0.05 2.61 -7.98
N MET A 62 -1.24 2.02 -8.14
CA MET A 62 -1.78 1.71 -9.46
C MET A 62 -2.04 2.96 -10.29
N LEU A 63 -2.58 4.05 -9.71
CA LEU A 63 -2.71 5.33 -10.43
C LEU A 63 -1.35 5.88 -10.86
N THR A 64 -0.32 5.71 -10.03
CA THR A 64 1.05 6.11 -10.36
C THR A 64 1.56 5.34 -11.58
N GLY A 65 1.37 4.02 -11.61
CA GLY A 65 1.63 3.17 -12.78
C GLY A 65 0.86 3.66 -14.01
N TYR A 66 -0.45 3.84 -13.87
CA TYR A 66 -1.35 4.22 -14.95
C TYR A 66 -0.95 5.54 -15.64
N PHE A 67 -0.55 6.55 -14.86
CA PHE A 67 -0.19 7.86 -15.40
C PHE A 67 1.27 7.99 -15.83
N ASN A 68 2.17 7.21 -15.22
CA ASN A 68 3.60 7.36 -15.43
C ASN A 68 4.23 6.26 -16.28
N CYS A 69 3.47 5.27 -16.79
CA CYS A 69 4.00 4.13 -17.55
C CYS A 69 4.69 4.47 -18.89
N LYS A 70 4.64 5.74 -19.31
CA LYS A 70 5.29 6.27 -20.53
C LYS A 70 6.33 7.35 -20.23
N LYS A 71 6.76 7.47 -18.98
CA LYS A 71 7.75 8.48 -18.57
C LYS A 71 9.16 7.95 -18.81
N GLU A 72 9.94 8.71 -19.54
CA GLU A 72 11.33 8.38 -19.84
C GLU A 72 12.28 9.01 -18.83
N PHE A 73 13.50 8.46 -18.78
CA PHE A 73 14.58 8.98 -17.97
C PHE A 73 14.93 10.40 -18.43
N SER A 74 14.72 11.38 -17.56
CA SER A 74 15.09 12.77 -17.83
C SER A 74 15.21 13.57 -16.55
N SER A 75 16.10 14.56 -16.51
CA SER A 75 16.20 15.50 -15.38
C SER A 75 14.85 16.22 -15.13
N LYS A 76 14.13 16.54 -16.21
CA LYS A 76 12.78 17.12 -16.14
C LYS A 76 11.79 16.21 -15.43
N TYR A 77 11.87 14.89 -15.63
CA TYR A 77 11.03 13.93 -14.92
C TYR A 77 11.29 14.03 -13.42
N TYR A 78 12.55 13.87 -12.99
CA TYR A 78 12.92 13.86 -11.57
C TYR A 78 12.62 15.17 -10.86
N SER A 79 12.73 16.32 -11.55
CA SER A 79 12.34 17.63 -10.98
C SER A 79 10.86 17.70 -10.56
N ASN A 80 9.98 16.85 -11.09
CA ASN A 80 8.56 16.85 -10.71
C ASN A 80 8.29 16.23 -9.33
N ILE A 81 9.25 15.50 -8.74
CA ILE A 81 9.09 14.93 -7.39
C ILE A 81 8.83 16.02 -6.34
N LYS A 82 9.26 17.26 -6.61
CA LYS A 82 8.99 18.43 -5.76
C LYS A 82 7.51 18.66 -5.47
N ARG A 83 6.61 18.19 -6.34
CA ARG A 83 5.15 18.25 -6.13
C ARG A 83 4.68 17.40 -4.94
N VAL A 84 5.48 16.41 -4.54
CA VAL A 84 5.25 15.58 -3.36
C VAL A 84 6.13 16.04 -2.19
N LEU A 85 7.39 16.35 -2.45
CA LEU A 85 8.33 16.75 -1.38
C LEU A 85 8.00 18.11 -0.76
N ILE A 86 7.50 19.09 -1.53
CA ILE A 86 7.14 20.40 -0.98
C ILE A 86 5.97 20.29 0.00
N PRO A 87 4.81 19.69 -0.34
CA PRO A 87 3.76 19.45 0.65
C PRO A 87 4.23 18.67 1.88
N TYR A 88 5.06 17.64 1.68
CA TYR A 88 5.62 16.87 2.80
C TYR A 88 6.46 17.75 3.75
N ALA A 89 7.35 18.58 3.21
CA ALA A 89 8.17 19.49 4.00
C ALA A 89 7.31 20.53 4.74
N ILE A 90 6.31 21.11 4.07
CA ILE A 90 5.38 22.07 4.69
C ILE A 90 4.63 21.41 5.84
N ILE A 91 4.05 20.22 5.64
CA ILE A 91 3.33 19.50 6.69
C ILE A 91 4.29 19.15 7.83
N SER A 92 5.53 18.73 7.54
CA SER A 92 6.52 18.42 8.57
C SER A 92 6.83 19.64 9.46
N VAL A 93 6.98 20.82 8.85
CA VAL A 93 7.17 22.08 9.60
C VAL A 93 5.95 22.41 10.45
N LEU A 94 4.73 22.27 9.90
CA LEU A 94 3.50 22.54 10.63
C LEU A 94 3.31 21.57 11.81
N THR A 95 3.54 20.28 11.58
CA THR A 95 3.46 19.25 12.63
C THR A 95 4.48 19.51 13.72
N TRP A 96 5.72 19.82 13.38
CA TRP A 96 6.75 20.19 14.34
C TRP A 96 6.39 21.47 15.13
N ALA A 97 5.83 22.49 14.46
CA ALA A 97 5.45 23.73 15.12
C ALA A 97 4.31 23.54 16.14
N VAL A 98 3.42 22.57 15.93
CA VAL A 98 2.26 22.32 16.79
C VAL A 98 2.52 21.25 17.85
N LEU A 99 3.29 20.20 17.53
CA LEU A 99 3.41 18.98 18.35
C LEU A 99 4.82 18.74 18.93
N SER A 100 5.87 19.43 18.47
CA SER A 100 7.21 19.24 19.05
C SER A 100 7.27 19.84 20.46
N THR A 101 7.83 19.10 21.40
CA THR A 101 7.99 19.55 22.80
C THR A 101 9.23 20.42 23.01
N ASN A 102 10.28 20.19 22.22
CA ASN A 102 11.57 20.86 22.37
C ASN A 102 11.80 21.96 21.32
N HIS A 103 10.99 22.00 20.25
CA HIS A 103 11.09 22.93 19.12
C HIS A 103 12.54 23.16 18.65
N SER A 104 13.33 22.07 18.57
CA SER A 104 14.71 22.14 18.09
C SER A 104 14.76 22.09 16.57
N ILE A 105 15.50 23.01 15.94
CA ILE A 105 15.70 23.00 14.48
C ILE A 105 16.46 21.73 14.05
N LYS A 106 17.37 21.23 14.89
CA LYS A 106 18.09 19.98 14.61
C LYS A 106 17.14 18.78 14.58
N GLU A 107 16.18 18.75 15.51
CA GLU A 107 15.11 17.74 15.54
C GLU A 107 14.27 17.84 14.26
N LEU A 108 13.80 19.04 13.89
CA LEU A 108 13.04 19.26 12.66
C LEU A 108 13.75 18.68 11.44
N ILE A 109 15.04 18.99 11.25
CA ILE A 109 15.78 18.53 10.07
C ILE A 109 15.98 17.01 10.09
N LEU A 110 16.51 16.46 11.18
CA LEU A 110 16.83 15.03 11.26
C LEU A 110 15.59 14.16 11.23
N ALA A 111 14.51 14.56 11.92
CA ALA A 111 13.27 13.81 11.95
C ALA A 111 12.47 13.95 10.64
N THR A 112 12.56 15.08 9.92
CA THR A 112 11.96 15.20 8.56
C THR A 112 12.69 14.30 7.57
N LEU A 113 14.02 14.31 7.57
CA LEU A 113 14.83 13.47 6.67
C LEU A 113 14.73 11.98 7.01
N GLY A 114 14.54 11.66 8.29
CA GLY A 114 14.32 10.30 8.77
C GLY A 114 12.87 9.82 8.71
N TYR A 115 11.94 10.60 8.15
CA TYR A 115 10.51 10.27 8.06
C TYR A 115 9.83 9.99 9.41
N LYS A 116 10.25 10.67 10.48
CA LYS A 116 9.77 10.45 11.85
C LYS A 116 8.83 11.53 12.39
N ILE A 117 8.78 12.71 11.77
CA ILE A 117 7.92 13.81 12.26
C ILE A 117 6.44 13.51 12.07
N ILE A 118 6.09 12.86 10.95
CA ILE A 118 4.71 12.52 10.62
C ILE A 118 4.60 11.01 10.74
N GLY A 119 3.70 10.52 11.60
CA GLY A 119 3.55 9.08 11.88
C GLY A 119 3.12 8.19 10.70
N TYR A 120 2.91 8.75 9.51
CA TYR A 120 2.60 8.01 8.28
C TYR A 120 3.53 8.40 7.11
N ALA A 121 4.69 8.98 7.42
CA ALA A 121 5.66 9.41 6.41
C ALA A 121 6.30 8.24 5.65
N TRP A 122 6.16 7.00 6.12
CA TRP A 122 6.62 5.79 5.42
C TRP A 122 6.10 5.73 3.97
N TYR A 123 4.89 6.25 3.70
CA TYR A 123 4.36 6.31 2.35
C TYR A 123 5.21 7.21 1.44
N VAL A 124 5.67 8.36 1.97
CA VAL A 124 6.53 9.29 1.24
C VAL A 124 7.90 8.64 0.98
N GLU A 125 8.46 7.97 1.99
CA GLU A 125 9.72 7.23 1.87
C GLU A 125 9.66 6.16 0.77
N MET A 126 8.66 5.28 0.84
CA MET A 126 8.41 4.25 -0.17
C MET A 126 8.14 4.86 -1.55
N PHE A 127 7.35 5.93 -1.63
CA PHE A 127 7.02 6.59 -2.88
C PHE A 127 8.25 7.21 -3.55
N ILE A 128 9.18 7.81 -2.78
CA ILE A 128 10.43 8.33 -3.33
C ILE A 128 11.22 7.19 -3.97
N GLY A 129 11.39 6.06 -3.27
CA GLY A 129 12.07 4.88 -3.81
C GLY A 129 11.44 4.40 -5.12
N LEU A 130 10.12 4.21 -5.13
CA LEU A 130 9.40 3.82 -6.34
C LEU A 130 9.58 4.85 -7.48
N TYR A 131 9.42 6.14 -7.18
CA TYR A 131 9.50 7.23 -8.16
C TYR A 131 10.88 7.29 -8.83
N LEU A 132 11.96 7.01 -8.08
CA LEU A 132 13.30 6.94 -8.63
C LEU A 132 13.43 5.80 -9.66
N CYS A 133 12.81 4.66 -9.38
CA CYS A 133 12.83 3.48 -10.24
C CYS A 133 11.92 3.59 -11.48
N VAL A 134 10.88 4.43 -11.46
CA VAL A 134 9.83 4.47 -12.51
C VAL A 134 10.37 4.50 -13.95
N PRO A 135 11.35 5.36 -14.34
CA PRO A 135 11.84 5.35 -15.72
C PRO A 135 12.44 4.02 -16.16
N PHE A 136 13.06 3.28 -15.24
CA PHE A 136 13.62 1.95 -15.50
C PHE A 136 12.53 0.87 -15.51
N LEU A 137 11.55 0.98 -14.62
CA LEU A 137 10.36 0.12 -14.66
C LEU A 137 9.63 0.27 -16.01
N ASN A 138 9.62 1.47 -16.60
CA ASN A 138 9.02 1.71 -17.90
C ASN A 138 9.75 1.04 -19.06
N MET A 139 11.07 0.85 -18.96
CA MET A 139 11.80 0.03 -19.93
C MET A 139 11.32 -1.43 -19.88
N VAL A 140 11.02 -1.94 -18.68
CA VAL A 140 10.40 -3.27 -18.51
C VAL A 140 8.99 -3.28 -19.09
N VAL A 141 8.16 -2.27 -18.80
CA VAL A 141 6.82 -2.15 -19.40
C VAL A 141 6.91 -2.20 -20.92
N GLU A 142 7.76 -1.39 -21.53
CA GLU A 142 7.91 -1.32 -22.98
C GLU A 142 8.32 -2.67 -23.57
N LYS A 143 9.32 -3.33 -22.97
CA LYS A 143 9.86 -4.59 -23.49
C LYS A 143 8.95 -5.78 -23.24
N VAL A 144 8.29 -5.85 -22.08
CA VAL A 144 7.46 -6.98 -21.68
C VAL A 144 6.04 -6.84 -22.22
N PHE A 145 5.44 -5.64 -22.19
CA PHE A 145 4.03 -5.47 -22.57
C PHE A 145 3.84 -5.34 -24.07
N ASN A 146 4.85 -4.87 -24.82
CA ASN A 146 4.81 -4.84 -26.28
C ASN A 146 5.41 -6.11 -26.91
N SER A 147 5.82 -7.10 -26.11
CA SER A 147 6.29 -8.38 -26.64
C SER A 147 5.13 -9.19 -27.22
N ASP A 148 5.37 -9.88 -28.33
CA ASP A 148 4.44 -10.87 -28.88
C ASP A 148 4.26 -12.08 -27.94
N ASP A 149 5.24 -12.35 -27.07
CA ASP A 149 5.16 -13.44 -26.10
C ASP A 149 4.49 -13.01 -24.79
N LYS A 150 3.17 -13.24 -24.71
CA LYS A 150 2.36 -12.99 -23.52
C LYS A 150 2.85 -13.74 -22.27
N LYS A 151 3.64 -14.82 -22.41
CA LYS A 151 4.22 -15.53 -21.25
C LYS A 151 5.13 -14.63 -20.44
N LEU A 152 5.78 -13.63 -21.03
CA LEU A 152 6.60 -12.67 -20.29
C LEU A 152 5.76 -11.83 -19.32
N ILE A 153 4.58 -11.38 -19.74
CA ILE A 153 3.65 -10.64 -18.89
C ILE A 153 3.18 -11.53 -17.74
N TYR A 154 2.75 -12.75 -18.04
CA TYR A 154 2.31 -13.69 -17.00
C TYR A 154 3.44 -14.05 -16.03
N GLY A 155 4.64 -14.31 -16.54
CA GLY A 155 5.82 -14.59 -15.73
C GLY A 155 6.16 -13.45 -14.78
N LEU A 156 6.15 -12.20 -15.27
CA LEU A 156 6.36 -11.01 -14.44
C LEU A 156 5.35 -10.94 -13.28
N PHE A 157 4.06 -11.06 -13.57
CA PHE A 157 3.03 -11.00 -12.53
C PHE A 157 3.08 -12.18 -11.57
N VAL A 158 3.32 -13.41 -12.06
CA VAL A 158 3.45 -14.60 -11.21
C VAL A 158 4.61 -14.45 -10.23
N VAL A 159 5.79 -14.03 -10.70
CA VAL A 159 6.96 -13.81 -9.84
C VAL A 159 6.68 -12.72 -8.80
N LEU A 160 6.13 -11.58 -9.22
CA LEU A 160 5.86 -10.48 -8.29
C LEU A 160 4.78 -10.85 -7.27
N ILE A 161 3.69 -11.50 -7.68
CA ILE A 161 2.64 -11.98 -6.76
C ILE A 161 3.22 -13.01 -5.79
N PHE A 162 4.06 -13.93 -6.27
CA PHE A 162 4.72 -14.91 -5.42
C PHE A 162 5.60 -14.22 -4.37
N MET A 163 6.46 -13.28 -4.79
CA MET A 163 7.34 -12.54 -3.88
C MET A 163 6.57 -11.72 -2.84
N THR A 164 5.44 -11.11 -3.23
CA THR A 164 4.70 -10.22 -2.35
C THR A 164 3.71 -10.93 -1.45
N SER A 165 3.12 -12.03 -1.93
CA SER A 165 1.99 -12.67 -1.28
C SER A 165 2.36 -13.98 -0.59
N LEU A 166 3.45 -14.65 -0.98
CA LEU A 166 3.86 -15.90 -0.32
C LEU A 166 4.35 -15.68 1.13
N PRO A 167 5.27 -14.74 1.41
CA PRO A 167 5.81 -14.59 2.76
C PRO A 167 4.75 -14.40 3.86
N PRO A 168 3.73 -13.53 3.70
CA PRO A 168 2.71 -13.42 4.75
C PRO A 168 1.82 -14.67 4.89
N LEU A 169 1.78 -15.56 3.89
CA LEU A 169 1.03 -16.82 3.98
C LEU A 169 1.78 -17.92 4.73
N VAL A 170 3.12 -17.95 4.63
CA VAL A 170 3.94 -19.07 5.12
C VAL A 170 4.82 -18.73 6.32
N ASP A 171 5.25 -17.48 6.49
CA ASP A 171 6.09 -17.07 7.61
C ASP A 171 5.25 -16.72 8.84
N ARG A 172 5.58 -17.30 10.01
CA ARG A 172 4.88 -17.04 11.28
C ARG A 172 5.84 -17.05 12.46
N GLY A 173 5.89 -15.95 13.21
CA GLY A 173 6.73 -15.82 14.40
C GLY A 173 8.20 -16.11 14.09
N GLU A 174 8.75 -17.14 14.75
CA GLU A 174 10.11 -17.63 14.52
C GLU A 174 10.23 -18.54 13.29
N PHE A 175 9.13 -19.12 12.81
CA PHE A 175 9.11 -19.96 11.61
C PHE A 175 9.13 -19.09 10.36
N ARG A 176 10.32 -18.86 9.81
CA ARG A 176 10.55 -18.12 8.57
C ARG A 176 11.05 -19.07 7.50
N ILE A 177 10.17 -19.40 6.57
CA ILE A 177 10.44 -20.32 5.46
C ILE A 177 10.96 -19.53 4.26
N VAL A 178 10.45 -18.31 4.04
CA VAL A 178 10.84 -17.45 2.92
C VAL A 178 11.32 -16.07 3.40
N PRO A 179 12.02 -15.31 2.55
CA PRO A 179 12.50 -13.99 2.96
C PRO A 179 11.36 -12.95 3.02
N ASN A 180 11.10 -12.42 4.22
CA ASN A 180 10.11 -11.34 4.39
C ASN A 180 10.41 -10.07 3.59
N TYR A 181 11.67 -9.79 3.26
CA TYR A 181 12.05 -8.64 2.42
C TYR A 181 11.43 -8.69 1.01
N TRP A 182 11.06 -9.87 0.51
CA TRP A 182 10.39 -9.98 -0.80
C TRP A 182 9.04 -9.25 -0.84
N GLN A 183 8.37 -9.12 0.31
CA GLN A 183 7.12 -8.38 0.43
C GLN A 183 7.28 -6.90 0.06
N MET A 184 8.48 -6.33 0.24
CA MET A 184 8.78 -4.93 -0.07
C MET A 184 8.72 -4.62 -1.57
N CYS A 185 8.61 -5.64 -2.44
CA CYS A 185 8.38 -5.47 -3.88
C CYS A 185 6.91 -5.09 -4.22
N PHE A 186 6.00 -5.05 -3.24
CA PHE A 186 4.59 -4.72 -3.49
C PHE A 186 4.34 -3.41 -4.26
N PRO A 187 5.13 -2.32 -4.08
CA PRO A 187 4.89 -1.09 -4.84
C PRO A 187 5.17 -1.27 -6.32
N ILE A 188 6.14 -2.12 -6.67
CA ILE A 188 6.50 -2.45 -8.06
C ILE A 188 5.38 -3.29 -8.70
N LEU A 189 4.85 -4.28 -7.98
CA LEU A 189 3.69 -5.07 -8.44
C LEU A 189 2.50 -4.17 -8.78
N LEU A 190 2.16 -3.26 -7.86
CA LEU A 190 1.02 -2.36 -8.03
C LEU A 190 1.27 -1.32 -9.12
N TYR A 191 2.51 -0.84 -9.25
CA TYR A 191 2.92 0.01 -10.37
C TYR A 191 2.68 -0.68 -11.71
N PHE A 192 3.19 -1.92 -11.88
CA PHE A 192 2.99 -2.68 -13.11
C PHE A 192 1.52 -3.03 -13.35
N THR A 193 0.74 -3.27 -12.30
CA THR A 193 -0.72 -3.47 -12.40
C THR A 193 -1.39 -2.22 -13.00
N GLY A 194 -1.03 -1.04 -12.50
CA GLY A 194 -1.50 0.23 -13.04
C GLY A 194 -1.10 0.46 -14.50
N ALA A 195 0.16 0.19 -14.84
CA ALA A 195 0.65 0.24 -16.21
C ALA A 195 -0.09 -0.76 -17.13
N TYR A 196 -0.39 -1.95 -16.63
CA TYR A 196 -1.10 -2.99 -17.38
C TYR A 196 -2.53 -2.54 -17.69
N ILE A 197 -3.23 -1.98 -16.70
CA ILE A 197 -4.56 -1.40 -16.91
C ILE A 197 -4.49 -0.31 -17.99
N ARG A 198 -3.47 0.56 -17.95
CA ARG A 198 -3.30 1.62 -18.96
C ARG A 198 -3.10 1.05 -20.36
N SER A 199 -2.24 0.05 -20.51
CA SER A 199 -1.85 -0.50 -21.82
C SER A 199 -2.93 -1.38 -22.44
N PHE A 200 -3.62 -2.21 -21.65
CA PHE A 200 -4.54 -3.22 -22.16
C PHE A 200 -6.02 -2.90 -21.95
N GLN A 201 -6.36 -1.94 -21.08
CA GLN A 201 -7.74 -1.53 -20.78
C GLN A 201 -8.70 -2.74 -20.62
N PRO A 202 -8.40 -3.67 -19.68
CA PRO A 202 -9.12 -4.93 -19.60
C PRO A 202 -10.60 -4.70 -19.30
N ALA A 203 -11.47 -5.25 -20.15
CA ALA A 203 -12.91 -5.22 -19.95
C ALA A 203 -13.34 -6.33 -18.97
N ILE A 204 -13.44 -5.98 -17.68
CA ILE A 204 -13.93 -6.90 -16.65
C ILE A 204 -15.44 -6.72 -16.50
N ARG A 205 -16.19 -7.82 -16.56
CA ARG A 205 -17.63 -7.80 -16.26
C ARG A 205 -17.85 -7.32 -14.83
N HIS A 206 -18.65 -6.28 -14.63
CA HIS A 206 -18.89 -5.65 -13.32
C HIS A 206 -19.26 -6.65 -12.21
N LYS A 207 -20.07 -7.69 -12.53
CA LYS A 207 -20.41 -8.76 -11.58
C LYS A 207 -19.20 -9.54 -11.08
N VAL A 208 -18.25 -9.82 -11.98
CA VAL A 208 -16.99 -10.52 -11.65
C VAL A 208 -16.10 -9.61 -10.81
N LEU A 209 -16.01 -8.32 -11.15
CA LEU A 209 -15.26 -7.35 -10.37
C LEU A 209 -15.82 -7.22 -8.94
N ILE A 210 -17.13 -7.09 -8.81
CA ILE A 210 -17.81 -7.02 -7.50
C ILE A 210 -17.55 -8.30 -6.70
N ALA A 211 -17.68 -9.48 -7.33
CA ALA A 211 -17.39 -10.75 -6.67
C ALA A 211 -15.93 -10.84 -6.21
N LEU A 212 -14.96 -10.41 -7.03
CA LEU A 212 -13.55 -10.38 -6.65
C LEU A 212 -13.28 -9.43 -5.48
N VAL A 213 -13.86 -8.23 -5.50
CA VAL A 213 -13.74 -7.25 -4.41
C VAL A 213 -14.34 -7.82 -3.11
N ILE A 214 -15.54 -8.40 -3.18
CA ILE A 214 -16.17 -9.05 -2.03
C ILE A 214 -15.31 -10.21 -1.53
N CYS A 215 -14.80 -11.06 -2.42
CA CYS A 215 -13.89 -12.16 -2.05
C CYS A 215 -12.63 -11.63 -1.36
N VAL A 216 -11.98 -10.59 -1.89
CA VAL A 216 -10.78 -10.02 -1.25
C VAL A 216 -11.10 -9.45 0.13
N ILE A 217 -12.23 -8.77 0.30
CA ILE A 217 -12.63 -8.19 1.60
C ILE A 217 -13.02 -9.28 2.61
N TYR A 218 -13.87 -10.23 2.19
CA TYR A 218 -14.51 -11.19 3.09
C TYR A 218 -13.73 -12.47 3.29
N LEU A 219 -12.92 -12.90 2.32
CA LEU A 219 -12.13 -14.13 2.46
C LEU A 219 -10.78 -13.88 3.11
N GLN A 220 -10.25 -12.65 3.08
CA GLN A 220 -8.94 -12.33 3.67
C GLN A 220 -8.89 -12.67 5.17
N TYR A 221 -9.90 -12.29 5.95
CA TYR A 221 -9.89 -12.48 7.40
C TYR A 221 -10.18 -13.93 7.85
N PRO A 222 -11.28 -14.58 7.41
CA PRO A 222 -11.60 -15.96 7.78
C PRO A 222 -10.71 -17.01 7.10
N ILE A 223 -10.21 -16.83 5.87
CA ILE A 223 -9.26 -17.80 5.29
C ILE A 223 -7.94 -17.77 6.07
N VAL A 224 -7.41 -16.59 6.37
CA VAL A 224 -6.18 -16.47 7.16
C VAL A 224 -6.39 -17.07 8.56
N ASN A 225 -7.54 -16.83 9.21
CA ASN A 225 -7.86 -17.42 10.52
C ASN A 225 -8.14 -18.93 10.46
N TYR A 226 -8.80 -19.43 9.43
CA TYR A 226 -9.06 -20.86 9.25
C TYR A 226 -7.77 -21.63 8.95
N LEU A 227 -6.91 -21.11 8.07
CA LEU A 227 -5.55 -21.63 7.84
C LEU A 227 -4.65 -21.49 9.08
N LYS A 228 -4.96 -20.58 10.02
CA LYS A 228 -4.29 -20.50 11.32
C LYS A 228 -4.65 -21.69 12.20
N ILE A 229 -5.94 -21.99 12.34
CA ILE A 229 -6.46 -23.05 13.21
C ILE A 229 -6.16 -24.45 12.65
N GLY A 230 -6.26 -24.64 11.33
CA GLY A 230 -6.18 -25.97 10.71
C GLY A 230 -4.78 -26.55 10.50
N ILE A 231 -3.71 -25.74 10.49
CA ILE A 231 -2.36 -26.20 10.14
C ILE A 231 -1.48 -26.40 11.38
N ILE A 232 -1.69 -25.62 12.45
CA ILE A 232 -0.87 -25.68 13.66
C ILE A 232 -1.81 -25.34 14.82
N GLY A 233 -2.20 -26.33 15.62
CA GLY A 233 -3.20 -26.22 16.69
C GLY A 233 -2.79 -25.32 17.86
N GLY A 234 -2.60 -24.03 17.61
CA GLY A 234 -2.31 -23.00 18.61
C GLY A 234 -3.46 -22.01 18.66
N GLY A 235 -4.40 -22.24 19.57
CA GLY A 235 -5.19 -21.16 20.12
C GLY A 235 -4.32 -20.47 21.17
N GLU A 236 -3.87 -19.26 20.90
CA GLU A 236 -3.59 -18.22 21.90
C GLU A 236 -3.05 -16.96 21.23
N SER A 237 -3.53 -15.81 21.72
CA SER A 237 -3.21 -14.43 21.31
C SER A 237 -3.65 -14.03 19.90
N ALA A 238 -4.74 -13.25 19.86
CA ALA A 238 -5.11 -12.43 18.72
C ALA A 238 -4.07 -11.32 18.51
N GLU A 239 -2.90 -11.64 17.99
CA GLU A 239 -2.04 -10.61 17.41
C GLU A 239 -2.74 -10.01 16.19
N PRO A 240 -2.81 -8.67 16.08
CA PRO A 240 -3.47 -8.00 14.97
C PRO A 240 -2.88 -8.49 13.63
N ILE A 241 -3.77 -9.00 12.80
CA ILE A 241 -3.47 -9.62 11.52
C ILE A 241 -2.99 -8.54 10.55
N TRP A 242 -1.67 -8.42 10.40
CA TRP A 242 -1.02 -7.62 9.35
C TRP A 242 -0.92 -8.38 8.00
N THR A 243 -1.60 -9.52 7.89
CA THR A 243 -1.19 -10.66 7.07
C THR A 243 -1.61 -10.62 5.60
N VAL A 244 -2.07 -9.51 5.01
CA VAL A 244 -2.19 -9.49 3.53
C VAL A 244 -1.70 -8.23 2.84
N LEU A 245 -1.34 -7.14 3.51
CA LEU A 245 -0.53 -6.11 2.84
C LEU A 245 0.42 -5.46 3.84
N CYS A 246 1.71 -5.50 3.51
CA CYS A 246 2.87 -4.87 4.14
C CYS A 246 2.59 -3.44 4.69
N VAL A 247 1.63 -2.72 4.10
CA VAL A 247 1.10 -1.40 4.51
C VAL A 247 0.81 -1.33 6.01
N ALA A 248 0.28 -2.41 6.57
CA ALA A 248 -0.27 -2.39 7.90
C ALA A 248 0.81 -2.74 8.95
N LYS A 249 1.75 -3.67 8.64
CA LYS A 249 2.94 -3.92 9.48
C LYS A 249 3.92 -2.74 9.50
N LEU A 250 4.07 -2.04 8.37
CA LEU A 250 4.83 -0.77 8.32
C LEU A 250 4.18 0.34 9.16
N CYS A 251 2.86 0.33 9.33
CA CYS A 251 2.17 1.21 10.28
C CYS A 251 2.29 0.75 11.75
N SER A 252 2.69 -0.50 12.02
CA SER A 252 2.67 -1.08 13.37
C SER A 252 4.01 -1.08 14.08
N ASP A 253 5.10 -1.13 13.33
CA ASP A 253 6.46 -1.07 13.87
C ASP A 253 6.80 0.34 14.42
N ASP A 254 5.93 1.33 14.19
CA ASP A 254 5.92 2.66 14.84
C ASP A 254 5.28 2.67 16.25
N THR A 255 5.05 1.50 16.85
CA THR A 255 4.55 1.42 18.24
C THR A 255 5.51 1.93 19.30
N SER A 256 6.79 2.17 18.96
CA SER A 256 7.70 2.91 19.84
C SER A 256 7.42 4.41 19.91
N ILE A 257 6.52 4.96 19.08
CA ILE A 257 6.17 6.40 19.07
C ILE A 257 4.91 6.69 19.91
N TYR A 258 4.11 5.68 20.25
CA TYR A 258 2.96 5.84 21.16
C TYR A 258 3.34 5.94 22.65
N GLN A 259 4.63 6.06 22.99
CA GLN A 259 5.06 6.45 24.35
C GLN A 259 5.08 7.97 24.58
N PHE A 260 4.69 8.79 23.59
CA PHE A 260 4.62 10.25 23.73
C PHE A 260 3.25 10.85 23.36
N ILE A 261 2.17 10.13 23.69
CA ILE A 261 0.84 10.72 23.92
C ILE A 261 0.44 10.39 25.35
#